data_AF-A0A7R6SQ22-F1
#
_entry.id   AF-A0A7R6SQ22-F1
#
_cell.length_a   1.000
_cell.length_b   1.000
_cell.length_c   1.000
_cell.angle_alpha   90.00
_cell.angle_beta   90.00
_cell.angle_gamma   90.00
#
_symmetry.space_group_name_H-M   'P 1'
#
loop_
_entity.id
_entity.type
_entity.pdbx_description
1 polymer ?
#
loop_
_entity_poly.entity_id
_entity_poly.type
_entity_poly.pdbx_seq_one_letter_code
_entity_poly.pdbx_strand_id
1 'polypeptide(L)' 'MTITLHGSVAEMVQEQVSTGSYQSAEDLVYEALEALVRHKINEGINEGIADIEAGRFMELRHDNIEEVLAKPISQW' A
#
# COMPACT_ATOMS: atom_id res chain seq x y z
N MET A 1 2.43 20.50 -3.95
CA MET A 1 1.20 19.84 -3.48
C MET A 1 0.86 20.44 -2.13
N THR A 2 -0.40 20.80 -1.90
CA THR A 2 -0.84 21.38 -0.62
C THR A 2 -1.79 20.40 0.04
N ILE A 3 -1.51 20.06 1.29
CA ILE A 3 -2.29 19.12 2.10
C ILE A 3 -2.64 19.81 3.41
N THR A 4 -3.89 19.68 3.85
CA THR A 4 -4.35 20.24 5.10
C THR A 4 -4.59 19.10 6.08
N LEU A 5 -3.88 19.13 7.20
CA LEU A 5 -4.02 18.18 8.29
C LEU A 5 -4.89 18.79 9.38
N HIS A 6 -5.71 17.98 10.03
CA HIS A 6 -6.66 18.43 11.05
C HIS A 6 -6.57 17.58 12.32
N GLY A 7 -6.97 18.18 13.44
CA GLY A 7 -7.10 17.49 14.73
C GLY A 7 -5.79 16.88 15.22
N SER A 8 -5.89 15.70 15.82
CA SER A 8 -4.78 15.00 16.46
C SER A 8 -3.59 14.73 15.54
N VAL A 9 -3.81 14.59 14.23
CA VAL A 9 -2.73 14.39 13.26
C VAL A 9 -1.88 15.65 13.12
N ALA A 10 -2.51 16.83 13.10
CA ALA A 10 -1.79 18.10 13.04
C ALA A 10 -0.96 18.33 14.31
N GLU A 11 -1.54 18.02 15.48
CA GLU A 11 -0.86 18.10 16.78
C GLU A 11 0.36 17.16 16.83
N MET A 12 0.20 15.91 16.41
CA MET A 12 1.27 14.91 16.36
C MET A 12 2.42 15.36 15.44
N VAL A 13 2.11 15.86 14.25
CA VAL A 13 3.14 16.33 13.32
C VAL A 13 3.91 17.51 13.91
N GLN A 14 3.20 18.45 14.55
CA GLN A 14 3.83 19.60 15.18
C GLN A 14 4.73 19.19 16.35
N GLU A 15 4.29 18.23 17.17
CA GLU A 15 5.09 17.67 18.26
C GLU A 15 6.39 17.05 17.73
N GLN A 16 6.30 16.15 16.74
CA GLN A 16 7.45 15.42 16.18
C GLN A 16 8.50 16.34 15.52
N VAL A 17 8.07 17.46 14.94
CA VAL A 17 9.00 18.48 14.42
C VAL A 17 9.62 19.27 15.58
N SER A 18 8.82 19.63 16.60
CA SER A 18 9.31 20.38 17.76
C SER A 18 10.32 19.63 18.61
N THR A 19 10.21 18.29 18.69
CA THR A 19 11.16 17.41 19.37
C THR A 19 12.43 17.16 18.57
N GLY A 20 12.49 17.64 17.33
CA GLY A 20 13.61 17.43 16.41
C GLY A 20 13.70 15.99 15.88
N SER A 21 12.63 15.20 16.02
CA SER A 21 12.54 13.85 15.48
C SER A 21 12.49 13.85 13.95
N TYR A 22 11.97 14.94 13.37
CA TYR A 22 11.97 15.20 11.93
C TYR A 22 12.43 16.63 11.64
N GLN A 23 13.10 16.84 10.50
CA GLN A 23 13.61 18.15 10.11
C GLN A 23 12.49 19.10 9.65
N SER A 24 11.42 18.54 9.10
CA SER A 24 10.23 19.27 8.66
C SER A 24 8.97 18.40 8.80
N ALA A 25 7.80 19.04 8.71
CA ALA A 25 6.52 18.34 8.66
C ALA A 25 6.42 17.48 7.38
N GLU A 26 6.99 17.98 6.28
CA GLU A 26 7.05 17.30 5.00
C GLU A 26 7.80 15.98 5.09
N ASP A 27 8.95 15.93 5.77
CA ASP A 27 9.74 14.69 5.91
C ASP A 27 8.94 13.58 6.59
N LEU A 28 8.24 13.93 7.68
CA LEU A 28 7.36 13.01 8.39
C LEU A 28 6.23 12.52 7.48
N VAL A 29 5.58 13.42 6.74
CA VAL A 29 4.51 13.06 5.82
C VAL A 29 5.01 12.14 4.70
N TYR A 30 6.19 12.39 4.14
CA TYR A 30 6.79 11.54 3.13
C TYR A 30 7.08 10.14 3.67
N GLU A 31 7.68 10.04 4.85
CA GLU A 31 7.97 8.76 5.49
C GLU A 31 6.68 7.97 5.78
N ALA A 32 5.64 8.64 6.30
CA ALA A 32 4.35 8.05 6.55
C ALA A 32 3.69 7.53 5.25
N LEU A 33 3.81 8.28 4.15
CA LEU A 33 3.28 7.88 2.85
C LEU A 33 4.07 6.69 2.27
N GLU A 34 5.39 6.69 2.39
CA GLU A 34 6.22 5.55 1.99
C GLU A 34 5.84 4.29 2.77
N ALA A 35 5.70 4.41 4.09
CA ALA A 35 5.29 3.31 4.96
C ALA A 35 3.91 2.76 4.56
N LEU A 36 2.95 3.64 4.25
CA LEU A 36 1.63 3.24 3.77
C LEU A 36 1.70 2.49 2.43
N VAL A 37 2.49 2.99 1.47
CA VAL A 37 2.66 2.34 0.15
C VAL A 37 3.30 0.97 0.34
N ARG A 38 4.36 0.88 1.14
CA ARG A 38 5.04 -0.38 1.47
C ARG A 38 4.09 -1.36 2.15
N HIS A 39 3.25 -0.89 3.09
CA HIS A 39 2.26 -1.72 3.75
C HIS A 39 1.26 -2.30 2.74
N LYS A 40 0.68 -1.47 1.88
CA LYS A 40 -0.26 -1.93 0.85
C LYS A 40 0.34 -2.96 -0.12
N ILE A 41 1.60 -2.76 -0.52
CA ILE A 41 2.31 -3.73 -1.36
C ILE A 41 2.46 -5.06 -0.60
N ASN A 42 2.89 -5.00 0.66
CA ASN A 42 3.06 -6.19 1.49
C ASN A 42 1.73 -6.91 1.76
N GLU A 43 0.64 -6.18 1.97
CA GLU A 43 -0.70 -6.78 2.09
C GLU A 43 -1.06 -7.58 0.85
N GLY A 44 -0.91 -7.01 -0.35
CA GLY A 44 -1.20 -7.74 -1.59
C GLY A 44 -0.29 -8.96 -1.82
N ILE A 45 0.99 -8.87 -1.43
CA ILE A 45 1.90 -10.03 -1.48
C ILE A 45 1.44 -11.12 -0.50
N ASN A 46 1.11 -10.74 0.73
CA ASN A 46 0.66 -11.68 1.76
C ASN A 46 -0.66 -12.35 1.38
N GLU A 47 -1.58 -11.60 0.77
CA GLU A 47 -2.83 -12.14 0.21
C GLU A 47 -2.53 -13.17 -0.88
N GLY A 48 -1.64 -12.85 -1.83
CA GLY A 48 -1.23 -13.80 -2.87
C GLY A 48 -0.54 -15.05 -2.33
N ILE A 49 0.28 -14.93 -1.27
CA ILE A 49 0.88 -16.08 -0.59
C ILE A 49 -0.22 -16.95 0.06
N ALA A 50 -1.16 -16.33 0.76
CA ALA A 50 -2.28 -17.03 1.39
C ALA A 50 -3.18 -17.73 0.36
N ASP A 51 -3.35 -17.15 -0.83
CA ASP A 51 -4.05 -17.78 -1.95
C ASP A 51 -3.31 -19.01 -2.46
N ILE A 52 -1.98 -18.94 -2.60
CA ILE A 52 -1.16 -20.11 -2.98
C ILE A 52 -1.29 -21.22 -1.94
N GLU A 53 -1.16 -20.91 -0.65
CA GLU A 53 -1.29 -21.88 0.44
C GLU A 53 -2.67 -22.53 0.50
N ALA A 54 -3.72 -21.76 0.17
CA ALA A 54 -5.09 -22.24 0.11
C ALA A 54 -5.46 -22.93 -1.23
N GLY A 55 -4.54 -23.00 -2.19
CA GLY A 55 -4.80 -23.56 -3.52
C GLY A 55 -5.68 -22.69 -4.42
N ARG A 56 -5.89 -21.41 -4.09
CA ARG A 56 -6.64 -20.41 -4.86
C ARG A 56 -5.74 -19.73 -5.91
N PHE A 57 -5.08 -20.52 -6.74
CA PHE A 57 -4.21 -20.00 -7.80
C PHE A 57 -4.41 -20.78 -9.11
N MET A 58 -3.97 -20.18 -10.21
CA MET A 58 -4.00 -20.81 -11.53
C MET A 58 -2.62 -20.66 -12.18
N GLU A 59 -2.10 -21.76 -12.73
CA GLU A 59 -0.88 -21.73 -13.54
C GLU A 59 -1.17 -21.05 -14.88
N LEU A 60 -0.40 -20.01 -15.22
CA LEU A 60 -0.46 -19.36 -16.52
C LEU A 60 0.45 -20.09 -17.50
N ARG A 61 -0.11 -20.43 -18.66
CA ARG A 61 0.55 -21.14 -19.75
C ARG A 61 0.21 -20.45 -21.07
N HIS A 62 1.03 -20.69 -22.09
CA HIS A 62 0.83 -20.10 -23.41
C HIS A 62 -0.55 -20.43 -24.01
N ASP A 63 -1.15 -21.56 -23.63
CA ASP A 63 -2.43 -22.03 -24.13
C ASP A 63 -3.65 -21.48 -23.36
N ASN A 64 -3.46 -20.88 -22.18
CA ASN A 64 -4.57 -20.36 -21.34
C ASN A 64 -4.51 -18.86 -21.05
N ILE A 65 -3.39 -18.19 -21.36
CA ILE A 65 -3.19 -16.77 -21.01
C ILE A 65 -4.22 -15.84 -21.66
N GLU A 66 -4.59 -16.09 -22.91
CA GLU A 66 -5.61 -15.28 -23.62
C GLU A 66 -7.00 -15.43 -22.98
N GLU A 67 -7.36 -16.64 -22.55
CA GLU A 67 -8.63 -16.89 -21.85
C GLU A 67 -8.65 -16.19 -20.47
N VAL A 68 -7.53 -16.26 -19.74
CA VAL A 68 -7.37 -15.60 -18.45
C VAL A 68 -7.49 -14.08 -18.60
N LEU A 69 -6.79 -13.47 -19.56
CA LEU A 69 -6.81 -12.01 -19.77
C LEU A 69 -8.17 -11.50 -20.29
N ALA A 70 -8.97 -12.35 -20.92
CA ALA A 70 -10.31 -12.01 -21.37
C ALA A 70 -11.35 -11.90 -20.23
N LYS A 71 -11.04 -12.39 -19.02
CA LYS A 71 -11.98 -12.32 -17.89
C LYS A 71 -12.07 -10.90 -17.34
N PRO A 72 -13.29 -10.36 -17.16
CA PRO A 72 -13.47 -9.05 -16.55
C PRO A 72 -12.97 -9.06 -15.10
N ILE A 73 -12.44 -7.92 -14.63
CA ILE A 73 -11.91 -7.74 -13.27
C ILE A 73 -12.89 -8.19 -12.18
N SER A 74 -14.20 -8.04 -12.41
CA SER A 74 -15.25 -8.45 -11.47
C SER A 74 -15.43 -9.96 -11.30
N GLN A 75 -14.72 -10.78 -12.07
CA GLN A 75 -14.75 -12.24 -11.98
C GLN A 75 -13.50 -12.83 -11.31
N TRP A 76 -12.66 -11.97 -10.73
CA TRP A 76 -11.49 -12.32 -9.94
C TRP A 76 -11.75 -12.06 -8.46
#